data_AF-A0AAI9YPH7-F1
#
_entry.id   AF-A0AAI9YPH7-F1
#
_cell.length_a   1.000
_cell.length_b   1.000
_cell.length_c   1.000
_cell.angle_alpha   90.00
_cell.angle_beta   90.00
_cell.angle_gamma   90.00
#
_symmetry.space_group_name_H-M   'P 1'
#
loop_
_entity.id
_entity.type
_entity.pdbx_description
1 polymer ?
#
loop_
_entity_poly.entity_id
_entity_poly.type
_entity_poly.pdbx_seq_one_letter_code
_entity_poly.pdbx_strand_id
1 'polypeptide(L)'
;MAAVFHPQSHAGLGPWNKDQDTVYALNRGDLTKEREGLEYNHRSIFLLFANPRVAEIATGTGIWLRDMAKLLPSSPELRGIDMDTTKFPPPSDLPPNIFLL
;
A
#
# COMPACT_ATOMS: atom_id res chain seq x y z
N MET A 1 14.70 -25.50 -28.24
CA MET A 1 14.15 -24.38 -27.46
C MET A 1 14.46 -24.65 -26.00
N ALA A 2 15.37 -23.88 -25.40
CA ALA A 2 15.81 -24.11 -24.03
C ALA A 2 14.79 -23.52 -23.04
N ALA A 3 14.36 -24.32 -22.06
CA ALA A 3 13.51 -23.86 -20.98
C ALA A 3 14.31 -22.90 -20.08
N VAL A 4 13.81 -21.69 -19.91
CA VAL A 4 14.37 -20.71 -18.98
C VAL A 4 14.03 -21.18 -17.56
N PHE A 5 15.04 -21.63 -16.82
CA PHE A 5 14.92 -21.92 -15.41
C PHE A 5 14.89 -20.60 -14.64
N HIS A 6 13.80 -20.30 -13.95
CA HIS A 6 13.78 -19.23 -12.95
C HIS A 6 14.23 -19.84 -11.61
N PRO A 7 15.35 -19.37 -11.03
CA PRO A 7 15.68 -19.76 -9.67
C PRO A 7 14.59 -19.23 -8.75
N GLN A 8 13.94 -20.14 -8.01
CA GLN A 8 13.07 -19.76 -6.90
C GLN A 8 13.94 -19.11 -5.82
N SER A 9 13.99 -17.78 -5.82
CA SER A 9 14.64 -17.02 -4.76
C SER A 9 13.64 -16.05 -4.15
N HIS A 10 12.86 -16.53 -3.18
CA HIS A 10 12.33 -15.67 -2.12
C HIS A 10 12.31 -16.47 -0.82
N ALA A 11 13.45 -16.48 -0.13
CA ALA A 11 13.49 -16.83 1.27
C ALA A 11 12.66 -15.79 2.03
N GLY A 12 11.45 -16.16 2.48
CA GLY A 12 10.66 -15.31 3.37
C GLY A 12 9.15 -15.56 3.39
N LEU A 13 8.56 -16.06 2.30
CA LEU A 13 7.11 -16.32 2.25
C LEU A 13 6.89 -17.81 2.04
N GLY A 14 6.46 -18.49 3.11
CA GLY A 14 6.09 -19.90 3.07
C GLY A 14 4.92 -20.15 2.11
N PRO A 15 4.73 -21.39 1.63
CA PRO A 15 3.58 -21.75 0.83
C PRO A 15 2.27 -21.45 1.57
N TRP A 16 1.22 -21.18 0.78
CA TRP A 16 -0.14 -20.86 1.25
C TRP A 16 -0.57 -21.71 2.46
N ASN A 17 -0.82 -21.04 3.59
CA ASN A 17 -1.29 -21.69 4.80
C ASN A 17 -2.82 -21.77 4.76
N LYS A 18 -3.34 -22.98 4.47
CA LYS A 18 -4.77 -23.31 4.47
C LYS A 18 -5.48 -22.97 5.79
N ASP A 19 -4.74 -22.96 6.89
CA ASP A 19 -5.27 -22.80 8.24
C ASP A 19 -5.32 -21.31 8.67
N GLN A 20 -4.83 -20.41 7.82
CA GLN A 20 -4.94 -18.97 7.96
C GLN A 20 -5.75 -18.46 6.76
N ASP A 21 -7.07 -18.60 6.83
CA ASP A 21 -8.02 -18.24 5.76
C ASP A 21 -8.16 -16.71 5.60
N THR A 22 -7.02 -16.03 5.46
CA THR A 22 -6.91 -14.60 5.28
C THR A 22 -5.78 -14.33 4.31
N VAL A 23 -6.08 -13.61 3.22
CA VAL A 23 -5.08 -13.07 2.29
C VAL A 23 -4.07 -12.17 3.02
N TYR A 24 -4.46 -11.62 4.17
CA TYR A 24 -3.62 -10.85 5.09
C TYR A 24 -3.64 -11.51 6.46
N ALA A 25 -2.63 -12.35 6.76
CA ALA A 25 -2.35 -12.62 8.16
C ALA A 25 -1.94 -11.28 8.77
N LEU A 26 -2.83 -10.64 9.53
CA LEU A 26 -2.48 -9.45 10.32
C LEU A 26 -1.20 -9.82 11.06
N ASN A 27 -0.09 -9.14 10.79
CA ASN A 27 1.24 -9.52 11.30
C ASN A 27 1.38 -9.27 12.81
N ARG A 28 0.25 -9.28 13.56
CA ARG A 28 0.12 -9.01 14.99
C ARG A 28 0.79 -7.70 15.40
N GLY A 29 0.76 -6.71 14.52
CA GLY A 29 1.37 -5.40 14.73
C GLY A 29 2.87 -5.31 14.42
N ASP A 30 3.46 -6.34 13.79
CA ASP A 30 4.83 -6.25 13.26
C ASP A 30 4.86 -5.32 12.03
N LEU A 31 5.10 -4.04 12.29
CA LEU A 31 5.14 -2.96 11.30
C LEU A 31 6.19 -3.19 10.19
N THR A 32 7.23 -3.98 10.46
CA THR A 32 8.26 -4.28 9.46
C THR A 32 7.71 -5.23 8.41
N LYS A 33 6.99 -6.27 8.83
CA LYS A 33 6.36 -7.23 7.92
C LYS A 33 5.20 -6.64 7.15
N GLU A 34 4.40 -5.78 7.79
CA GLU A 34 3.34 -5.03 7.09
C GLU A 34 3.94 -4.14 6.00
N ARG A 35 5.04 -3.42 6.30
CA ARG A 35 5.76 -2.63 5.31
C ARG A 35 6.32 -3.50 4.18
N GLU A 36 6.98 -4.61 4.48
CA GLU A 36 7.53 -5.53 3.47
C GLU A 36 6.44 -6.13 2.57
N GLY A 37 5.29 -6.52 3.15
CA GLY A 37 4.14 -7.02 2.39
C GLY A 37 3.53 -5.95 1.49
N LEU A 38 3.41 -4.72 1.99
CA LEU A 38 2.99 -3.57 1.19
C LEU A 38 3.99 -3.28 0.05
N GLU A 39 5.30 -3.28 0.34
CA GLU A 39 6.32 -3.09 -0.69
C GLU A 39 6.27 -4.19 -1.76
N TYR A 40 6.15 -5.46 -1.35
CA TYR A 40 6.07 -6.59 -2.28
C TYR A 40 4.83 -6.50 -3.19
N ASN A 41 3.66 -6.20 -2.62
CA ASN A 41 2.41 -6.14 -3.36
C ASN A 41 2.26 -4.85 -4.21
N HIS A 42 2.85 -3.73 -3.77
CA HIS A 42 2.61 -2.42 -4.37
C HIS A 42 3.79 -1.84 -5.16
N ARG A 43 4.99 -2.45 -5.13
CA ARG A 43 6.16 -1.96 -5.89
C ARG A 43 5.91 -1.80 -7.39
N SER A 44 4.99 -2.57 -7.97
CA SER A 44 4.73 -2.57 -9.41
C SER A 44 3.56 -1.68 -9.85
N ILE A 45 2.76 -1.13 -8.93
CA ILE A 45 1.56 -0.36 -9.28
C ILE A 45 1.91 1.07 -9.75
N PHE A 46 2.99 1.66 -9.24
CA PHE A 46 3.30 3.08 -9.45
C PHE A 46 4.20 3.37 -10.66
N LEU A 47 4.84 2.37 -11.26
CA LEU A 47 5.79 2.58 -12.36
C LEU A 47 5.15 2.54 -13.76
N LEU A 48 3.87 2.17 -13.87
CA LEU A 48 3.20 1.96 -15.17
C LEU A 48 2.34 3.16 -15.63
N PHE A 49 2.05 4.13 -14.75
CA PHE A 49 1.16 5.24 -15.08
C PHE A 49 1.77 6.58 -14.67
N ALA A 50 1.83 7.52 -15.61
CA ALA A 50 2.32 8.88 -15.36
C ALA A 50 1.42 9.65 -14.38
N ASN A 51 0.17 9.22 -14.17
CA ASN A 51 -0.76 9.87 -13.27
C ASN A 51 -1.76 8.91 -12.60
N PRO A 52 -1.33 8.11 -11.61
CA PRO A 52 -2.22 7.14 -10.97
C PRO A 52 -3.35 7.82 -10.18
N ARG A 53 -4.47 7.12 -10.08
CA ARG A 53 -5.58 7.47 -9.18
C ARG A 53 -5.68 6.35 -8.14
N VAL A 54 -5.49 6.68 -6.87
CA VAL A 54 -5.38 5.71 -5.78
C VAL A 54 -6.52 5.93 -4.80
N ALA A 55 -7.17 4.86 -4.39
CA ALA A 55 -8.13 4.85 -3.29
C ALA A 55 -7.63 3.92 -2.18
N GLU A 56 -7.54 4.43 -0.96
CA GLU A 56 -7.22 3.68 0.25
C GLU A 56 -8.48 3.53 1.12
N ILE A 57 -8.81 2.30 1.50
CA ILE A 57 -9.95 1.97 2.36
C ILE A 57 -9.44 1.75 3.79
N ALA A 58 -10.22 2.23 4.78
CA ALA A 58 -9.81 2.28 6.18
C ALA A 58 -8.51 3.10 6.36
N THR A 59 -8.47 4.27 5.73
CA THR A 59 -7.27 5.13 5.64
C THR A 59 -6.79 5.64 7.01
N GLY A 60 -7.64 5.63 8.04
CA GLY A 60 -7.32 6.12 9.37
C GLY A 60 -6.86 7.58 9.32
N THR A 61 -5.59 7.82 9.67
CA THR A 61 -4.95 9.15 9.63
C THR A 61 -4.40 9.53 8.26
N GLY A 62 -4.57 8.67 7.24
CA GLY A 62 -4.02 8.85 5.90
C GLY A 62 -2.49 8.74 5.83
N ILE A 63 -1.86 8.08 6.81
CA ILE A 63 -0.38 8.03 6.91
C ILE A 63 0.28 7.47 5.66
N TRP A 64 -0.31 6.42 5.08
CA TRP A 64 0.24 5.79 3.88
C TRP A 64 0.10 6.69 2.65
N LEU A 65 -1.07 7.31 2.41
CA LEU A 65 -1.24 8.26 1.31
C LEU A 65 -0.31 9.48 1.44
N ARG A 66 -0.08 9.96 2.67
CA ARG A 66 0.84 11.07 2.94
C ARG A 66 2.30 10.68 2.68
N ASP A 67 2.68 9.44 2.99
CA ASP A 67 4.01 8.94 2.65
C ASP A 67 4.17 8.69 1.14
N MET A 68 3.13 8.20 0.47
CA MET A 68 3.10 8.07 -0.99
C MET A 68 3.21 9.40 -1.70
N ALA A 69 2.52 10.44 -1.23
CA ALA A 69 2.58 11.78 -1.82
C ALA A 69 3.99 12.40 -1.81
N LYS A 70 4.89 11.94 -0.92
CA LYS A 70 6.31 12.36 -0.90
C LYS A 70 7.14 11.70 -2.01
N LEU A 71 6.71 10.54 -2.50
CA LEU A 71 7.42 9.74 -3.50
C LEU A 71 6.88 9.96 -4.92
N LEU A 72 5.64 10.47 -5.02
CA LEU A 72 4.97 10.72 -6.28
C LEU A 72 5.10 12.19 -6.71
N PRO A 73 5.06 12.50 -8.02
CA PRO A 73 4.80 13.87 -8.47
C PRO A 73 3.46 14.37 -7.92
N SER A 74 3.17 15.67 -8.00
CA SER A 74 1.94 16.26 -7.44
C SER A 74 0.67 16.06 -8.28
N SER A 75 0.79 15.44 -9.46
CA SER A 75 -0.33 15.17 -10.37
C SER A 75 -1.30 14.05 -9.94
N PRO A 76 -0.90 12.98 -9.22
CA PRO A 76 -1.76 11.83 -8.92
C PRO A 76 -2.86 12.16 -7.93
N GLU A 77 -4.04 11.62 -8.15
CA GLU A 77 -5.19 11.79 -7.26
C GLU A 77 -5.17 10.70 -6.18
N LEU A 78 -5.06 11.09 -4.91
CA LEU A 78 -4.98 10.19 -3.77
C LEU A 78 -6.23 10.37 -2.90
N ARG A 79 -7.04 9.31 -2.75
CA ARG A 79 -8.28 9.34 -1.96
C ARG A 79 -8.20 8.38 -0.78
N GLY A 80 -8.41 8.88 0.43
CA GLY A 80 -8.55 8.06 1.63
C GLY A 80 -10.01 8.00 2.06
N ILE A 81 -10.49 6.81 2.43
CA ILE A 81 -11.86 6.58 2.92
C ILE A 81 -11.76 5.90 4.29
N ASP A 82 -12.39 6.48 5.32
CA ASP A 82 -12.54 5.84 6.64
C ASP A 82 -13.96 6.06 7.18
N MET A 83 -14.47 5.11 7.96
CA MET A 83 -15.75 5.31 8.63
C MET A 83 -15.65 6.30 9.79
N ASP A 84 -14.45 6.48 10.36
CA ASP A 84 -14.18 7.41 11.45
C ASP A 84 -13.31 8.57 10.96
N THR A 85 -13.99 9.65 10.56
CA THR A 85 -13.36 10.87 10.05
C THR A 85 -12.66 11.67 11.15
N THR A 86 -12.83 11.33 12.43
CA THR A 86 -12.16 12.05 13.54
C THR A 86 -10.65 11.82 13.56
N LYS A 87 -10.18 10.78 12.88
CA LYS A 87 -8.77 10.45 12.71
C LYS A 87 -8.07 11.32 11.67
N PHE A 88 -8.82 12.04 10.84
CA PHE A 88 -8.25 12.79 9.73
C PHE A 88 -7.37 13.94 10.26
N PRO A 89 -6.18 14.14 9.67
CA PRO A 89 -5.38 15.31 9.98
C PRO A 89 -6.10 16.58 9.52
N PRO A 90 -5.73 17.76 10.07
CA PRO A 90 -6.19 19.04 9.56
C PRO A 90 -5.97 19.16 8.05
N PRO A 91 -6.90 19.75 7.28
CA PRO A 91 -6.72 19.94 5.84
C PRO A 91 -5.46 20.74 5.45
N SER A 92 -4.96 21.60 6.37
CA SER A 92 -3.70 22.33 6.20
C SER A 92 -2.46 21.43 6.12
N ASP A 93 -2.54 20.22 6.66
CA ASP A 93 -1.44 19.27 6.78
C ASP A 93 -1.42 18.28 5.60
N LEU A 94 -2.40 18.40 4.69
CA LEU A 94 -2.55 17.54 3.53
C LEU A 94 -1.95 18.20 2.28
N PRO A 95 -1.17 17.42 1.49
CA PRO A 95 -0.83 17.81 0.12
C PRO A 95 -2.10 18.07 -0.72
N PRO A 96 -2.04 18.97 -1.71
CA PRO A 96 -3.20 19.40 -2.50
C PRO A 96 -3.83 18.28 -3.35
N ASN A 97 -3.13 17.15 -3.50
CA ASN A 97 -3.55 16.00 -4.28
C ASN A 97 -4.12 14.85 -3.42
N ILE A 98 -4.29 15.06 -2.10
CA ILE A 98 -4.94 14.12 -1.18
C ILE A 98 -6.34 14.62 -0.80
N PHE A 99 -7.31 13.72 -0.86
CA PHE A 99 -8.70 13.96 -0.45
C PHE A 99 -9.13 12.87 0.52
N LEU A 100 -9.59 13.24 1.72
CA LEU A 100 -10.10 12.30 2.72
C LEU A 100 -11.63 12.39 2.78
N LEU A 101 -12.29 11.23 2.74
CA LEU A 101 -13.74 11.04 2.66
C LEU A 101 -14.26 10.22 3.84
#